data_AF-A0A378W1S6-F1
#
_entry.id   AF-A0A378W1S6-F1
#
_cell.length_a   1.000
_cell.length_b   1.000
_cell.length_c   1.000
_cell.angle_alpha   90.00
_cell.angle_beta   90.00
_cell.angle_gamma   90.00
#
_symmetry.space_group_name_H-M   'P 1'
#
loop_
_entity.id
_entity.type
_entity.pdbx_description
1 polymer ?
#
loop_
_entity_poly.entity_id
_entity_poly.type
_entity_poly.pdbx_seq_one_letter_code
_entity_poly.pdbx_strand_id
1 'polypeptide(L)'
;MFTVGKVSPIAQRLIDVTHASMMAGIEAVKPGATLGGVGYACQQVAENAGYSVVQEFCGHGIGRGFHEAPQVLHYGKKGRVPF
;
A
#
# COMPACT_ATOMS: atom_id res chain seq x y z
N MET A 1 12.03 2.86 4.63
CA MET A 1 13.06 1.95 4.06
C MET A 1 14.40 2.63 4.20
N PHE A 2 15.47 1.88 4.47
CA PHE A 2 16.82 2.44 4.67
C PHE A 2 17.76 1.94 3.56
N THR A 3 18.75 2.77 3.22
CA THR A 3 19.85 2.39 2.33
C THR A 3 21.11 2.13 3.13
N VAL A 4 21.98 1.27 2.60
CA VAL A 4 23.32 1.03 3.17
C VAL A 4 24.34 1.57 2.17
N GLY A 5 24.93 2.72 2.49
CA GLY A 5 25.85 3.41 1.59
C GLY A 5 25.17 3.99 0.35
N LYS A 6 25.94 4.16 -0.73
CA LYS A 6 25.43 4.67 -2.01
C LYS A 6 24.75 3.55 -2.79
N VAL A 7 23.48 3.77 -3.16
CA VAL A 7 22.69 2.82 -3.96
C VAL A 7 22.57 3.28 -5.41
N SER A 8 22.12 2.38 -6.29
CA SER A 8 21.82 2.72 -7.68
C SER A 8 20.57 3.61 -7.80
N PRO A 9 20.43 4.40 -8.87
CA PRO A 9 19.24 5.21 -9.10
C PRO A 9 17.94 4.40 -9.13
N ILE A 10 17.99 3.15 -9.64
CA ILE A 10 16.82 2.27 -9.69
C ILE A 10 16.39 1.79 -8.30
N ALA A 11 17.34 1.55 -7.39
CA ALA A 11 17.04 1.18 -6.01
C ALA A 11 16.45 2.36 -5.23
N GLN A 12 17.00 3.57 -5.43
CA GLN A 12 16.41 4.78 -4.83
C GLN A 12 14.99 5.01 -5.34
N ARG A 13 14.77 4.88 -6.65
CA ARG A 13 13.43 5.02 -7.26
C ARG A 13 12.43 4.01 -6.68
N LEU A 14 12.83 2.77 -6.44
CA LEU A 14 11.96 1.78 -5.81
C LEU A 14 11.52 2.24 -4.41
N ILE A 15 12.47 2.69 -3.59
CA ILE A 15 12.19 3.19 -2.23
C ILE A 15 11.23 4.38 -2.27
N ASP A 16 11.50 5.35 -3.14
CA ASP A 16 10.70 6.57 -3.25
C ASP A 16 9.26 6.25 -3.70
N VAL A 17 9.11 5.36 -4.68
CA VAL A 17 7.79 4.94 -5.19
C VAL A 17 7.03 4.10 -4.18
N THR A 18 7.69 3.17 -3.46
CA THR A 18 7.04 2.41 -2.39
C THR A 18 6.57 3.34 -1.27
N HIS A 19 7.35 4.37 -0.93
CA HIS A 19 6.93 5.38 0.05
C HIS A 19 5.74 6.21 -0.44
N ALA A 20 5.76 6.66 -1.69
CA ALA A 20 4.65 7.37 -2.31
C ALA A 20 3.37 6.51 -2.36
N SER A 21 3.50 5.22 -2.65
CA SER A 21 2.40 4.24 -2.64
C SER A 21 1.77 4.11 -1.25
N MET A 22 2.59 3.99 -0.19
CA MET A 22 2.14 4.00 1.20
C MET A 22 1.37 5.28 1.54
N MET A 23 1.92 6.44 1.18
CA MET A 23 1.28 7.74 1.46
C MET A 23 -0.05 7.91 0.74
N ALA A 24 -0.16 7.48 -0.53
CA ALA A 24 -1.42 7.50 -1.26
C ALA A 24 -2.51 6.63 -0.60
N GLY A 25 -2.14 5.47 -0.05
CA GLY A 25 -3.03 4.65 0.76
C GLY A 25 -3.53 5.38 2.02
N ILE A 26 -2.62 6.04 2.75
CA ILE A 26 -2.95 6.82 3.95
C ILE A 26 -3.90 7.99 3.62
N GLU A 27 -3.62 8.73 2.55
CA GLU A 27 -4.46 9.86 2.09
C GLU A 27 -5.87 9.44 1.67
N ALA A 28 -6.05 8.21 1.23
CA ALA A 28 -7.37 7.66 0.87
C ALA A 28 -8.25 7.34 2.09
N VAL A 29 -7.67 7.28 3.31
CA VAL A 29 -8.39 6.94 4.54
C VAL A 29 -9.25 8.11 5.00
N LYS A 30 -10.57 7.87 5.08
CA LYS A 30 -11.56 8.81 5.64
C LYS A 30 -12.87 8.07 5.98
N PRO A 31 -13.76 8.62 6.81
CA PRO A 31 -15.08 8.05 7.02
C PRO A 31 -15.82 7.80 5.68
N GLY A 32 -16.38 6.59 5.54
CA GLY A 32 -17.06 6.16 4.32
C GLY A 32 -16.14 5.68 3.18
N ALA A 33 -14.82 5.73 3.34
CA ALA A 33 -13.90 5.07 2.42
C ALA A 33 -13.94 3.53 2.61
N THR A 34 -13.59 2.80 1.55
CA THR A 34 -13.48 1.33 1.60
C THR A 34 -12.02 0.91 1.61
N LEU A 35 -11.72 -0.25 2.22
CA LEU A 35 -10.36 -0.81 2.22
C LEU A 35 -9.88 -1.16 0.81
N GLY A 36 -10.78 -1.61 -0.07
CA GLY A 36 -10.48 -1.79 -1.49
C GLY A 36 -10.07 -0.48 -2.19
N GLY A 37 -10.59 0.66 -1.73
CA GLY A 37 -10.17 1.98 -2.19
C GLY A 37 -8.76 2.36 -1.74
N VAL A 38 -8.40 2.01 -0.51
CA VAL A 38 -7.03 2.18 0.02
C VAL A 38 -6.04 1.34 -0.80
N GLY A 39 -6.33 0.04 -1.00
CA GLY A 39 -5.50 -0.83 -1.82
C GLY A 39 -5.38 -0.35 -3.27
N TYR A 40 -6.48 0.13 -3.86
CA TYR A 40 -6.44 0.72 -5.21
C TYR A 40 -5.52 1.95 -5.28
N ALA A 41 -5.53 2.84 -4.27
CA ALA A 41 -4.65 4.01 -4.24
C ALA A 41 -3.16 3.61 -4.19
N CYS A 42 -2.81 2.63 -3.35
CA CYS A 42 -1.45 2.08 -3.30
C CYS A 42 -1.03 1.49 -4.66
N GLN A 43 -1.89 0.65 -5.24
CA GLN A 43 -1.65 -0.06 -6.50
C GLN A 43 -1.41 0.90 -7.67
N GLN A 44 -2.22 1.95 -7.79
CA GLN A 44 -2.07 2.91 -8.88
C GLN A 44 -0.70 3.59 -8.87
N VAL A 45 -0.14 3.91 -7.70
CA VAL A 45 1.20 4.53 -7.63
C VAL A 45 2.28 3.54 -8.06
N ALA A 46 2.21 2.30 -7.59
CA ALA A 46 3.22 1.29 -7.89
C ALA A 46 3.19 0.87 -9.37
N GLU A 47 2.00 0.55 -9.91
CA GLU A 47 1.84 0.05 -11.27
C GLU A 47 2.09 1.12 -12.33
N ASN A 48 1.66 2.37 -12.11
CA ASN A 48 1.99 3.48 -13.03
C ASN A 48 3.50 3.79 -13.07
N ALA A 49 4.22 3.42 -12.02
CA ALA A 49 5.68 3.52 -11.97
C ALA A 49 6.39 2.26 -12.51
N GLY A 50 5.66 1.26 -13.00
CA GLY A 50 6.20 0.03 -13.58
C GLY A 50 6.61 -1.04 -12.57
N TYR A 51 6.13 -0.96 -11.31
CA TYR A 51 6.36 -1.99 -10.28
C TYR A 51 5.10 -2.82 -10.05
N SER A 52 5.27 -4.03 -9.50
CA SER A 52 4.16 -4.88 -9.05
C SER A 52 3.86 -4.68 -7.56
N VAL A 53 2.68 -5.16 -7.14
CA VAL A 53 2.26 -5.22 -5.74
C VAL A 53 2.22 -6.68 -5.28
N VAL A 54 2.83 -6.96 -4.13
CA VAL A 54 2.79 -8.28 -3.48
C VAL A 54 1.35 -8.61 -3.04
N GLN A 55 0.89 -9.82 -3.31
CA GLN A 55 -0.52 -10.22 -3.07
C GLN A 55 -0.69 -11.15 -1.86
N GLU A 56 0.39 -11.79 -1.42
CA GLU A 56 0.41 -12.79 -0.36
C GLU A 56 0.39 -12.16 1.04
N PHE A 57 0.68 -10.86 1.15
CA PHE A 57 0.69 -10.12 2.41
C PHE A 57 -0.24 -8.90 2.36
N CYS A 58 -0.81 -8.58 3.51
CA CYS A 58 -1.70 -7.45 3.72
C CYS A 58 -1.32 -6.69 5.00
N GLY A 59 -1.81 -5.47 5.14
CA GLY A 59 -1.92 -4.81 6.43
C GLY A 59 -3.05 -5.43 7.26
N HIS A 60 -3.14 -5.05 8.53
CA HIS A 60 -4.09 -5.63 9.46
C HIS A 60 -4.57 -4.60 10.50
N GLY A 61 -5.70 -4.89 11.15
CA GLY A 61 -6.06 -4.23 12.39
C GLY A 61 -5.05 -4.54 13.49
N ILE A 62 -4.82 -3.56 14.36
CA ILE A 62 -3.94 -3.69 15.52
C ILE A 62 -4.68 -3.14 16.75
N GLY A 63 -4.60 -3.87 17.86
CA GLY A 63 -5.36 -3.56 19.07
C GLY A 63 -4.81 -4.31 20.28
N ARG A 64 -5.60 -5.20 20.86
CA ARG A 64 -5.16 -6.05 21.98
C ARG A 64 -4.35 -7.25 21.48
N GLY A 65 -4.73 -7.79 20.33
CA GLY A 65 -4.02 -8.77 19.54
C GLY A 65 -3.13 -8.09 18.48
N PHE A 66 -2.15 -8.86 18.02
CA PHE A 66 -1.14 -8.35 17.08
C PHE A 66 -1.67 -8.22 15.65
N HIS A 67 -2.42 -9.21 15.17
CA HIS A 67 -3.11 -9.18 13.87
C HIS A 67 -4.60 -9.41 14.11
N GLU A 68 -5.41 -8.38 13.88
CA GLU A 68 -6.86 -8.43 14.01
C GLU A 68 -7.54 -7.99 12.69
N ALA A 69 -8.85 -8.18 12.60
CA ALA A 69 -9.62 -7.57 11.52
C ALA A 69 -9.53 -6.03 11.59
N PRO A 70 -9.59 -5.34 10.44
CA PRO A 70 -9.73 -5.89 9.08
C PRO A 70 -8.39 -6.28 8.45
N GLN A 71 -8.45 -7.11 7.40
CA GLN A 71 -7.32 -7.28 6.49
C GLN A 71 -7.31 -6.13 5.46
N VAL A 72 -6.15 -5.52 5.25
CA VAL A 72 -5.99 -4.35 4.37
C VAL A 72 -5.09 -4.72 3.21
N LEU A 73 -5.69 -5.06 2.07
CA LEU A 73 -4.95 -5.39 0.85
C LEU A 73 -4.27 -4.14 0.28
N HIS A 74 -3.09 -4.32 -0.31
CA HIS A 74 -2.33 -3.26 -0.97
C HIS A 74 -2.73 -3.06 -2.45
N TYR A 75 -3.76 -3.76 -2.89
CA TYR A 75 -4.32 -3.73 -4.23
C TYR A 75 -5.85 -3.74 -4.17
N GLY A 76 -6.51 -3.31 -5.24
CA GLY A 76 -7.96 -3.20 -5.24
C GLY A 76 -8.57 -2.72 -6.54
N LYS A 77 -9.89 -2.61 -6.55
CA LYS A 77 -10.64 -1.97 -7.63
C LYS A 77 -11.46 -0.84 -7.04
N LYS A 78 -11.45 0.33 -7.70
CA LYS A 78 -12.27 1.48 -7.32
C LYS A 78 -13.75 1.05 -7.21
N GLY A 79 -14.35 1.24 -6.04
CA GLY A 79 -15.76 0.91 -5.79
C GLY A 79 -16.08 -0.57 -5.58
N ARG A 80 -15.10 -1.47 -5.59
CA ARG A 80 -15.35 -2.89 -5.27
C ARG A 80 -15.27 -3.12 -3.77
N VAL A 81 -16.35 -3.65 -3.23
CA VAL A 81 -16.46 -4.33 -1.93
C VAL A 81 -16.41 -5.85 -2.20
N PRO A 82 -15.70 -6.64 -1.37
CA PRO A 82 -16.15 -6.86 0.00
C PRO A 82 -14.98 -6.82 0.99
N PHE A 83 -14.88 -5.77 1.80
CA PHE A 83 -14.42 -5.71 3.20
C PHE A 83 -14.80 -4.33 3.74
#